data_AF-N0AU42-F1
#
_entry.id   AF-N0AU42-F1
#
_cell.length_a   1.000
_cell.length_b   1.000
_cell.length_c   1.000
_cell.angle_alpha   90.00
_cell.angle_beta   90.00
_cell.angle_gamma   90.00
#
_symmetry.space_group_name_H-M   'P 1'
#
loop_
_entity.id
_entity.type
_entity.pdbx_description
1 polymer ?
#
loop_
_entity_poly.entity_id
_entity_poly.type
_entity_poly.pdbx_seq_one_letter_code
_entity_poly.pdbx_strand_id
1 'polypeptide(L)'
;MATLFIILEFTINVRSFFTRVSRLVFLGKSKEAVVVVDHQWPMFYPCVYMFAIYDAYKYADGENPRFSFVPFAFTADFVTIGLIYSPNIILGISFSPIWIQMLSLIPVLGIEFIIRHIIIKITSRPNSVEDKESPSSMKGRTLLLLF
;
A
#
# COMPACT_ATOMS: atom_id res chain seq x y z
N MET A 1 -5.39 11.19 -12.01
CA MET A 1 -4.68 10.63 -10.84
C MET A 1 -3.17 10.68 -10.98
N ALA A 2 -2.59 10.28 -12.12
CA ALA A 2 -1.12 10.32 -12.33
C ALA A 2 -0.46 11.69 -12.07
N THR A 3 -1.05 12.80 -12.53
CA THR A 3 -0.49 14.15 -12.31
C THR A 3 -0.36 14.51 -10.83
N LEU A 4 -1.36 14.14 -10.01
CA LEU A 4 -1.35 14.39 -8.57
C LEU A 4 -0.26 13.56 -7.89
N PHE A 5 -0.08 12.30 -8.30
CA PHE A 5 1.00 11.44 -7.82
C PHE A 5 2.38 12.05 -8.13
N ILE A 6 2.60 12.49 -9.38
CA ILE A 6 3.87 13.11 -9.80
C ILE A 6 4.18 14.39 -9.01
N ILE A 7 3.17 15.26 -8.81
CA ILE A 7 3.33 16.49 -8.02
C ILE A 7 3.67 16.15 -6.57
N LEU A 8 3.00 15.16 -5.99
CA LEU A 8 3.20 14.76 -4.61
C LEU A 8 4.57 14.10 -4.41
N GLU A 9 4.99 13.25 -5.33
CA GLU A 9 6.33 12.65 -5.35
C GLU A 9 7.42 13.72 -5.44
N PHE A 10 7.26 14.70 -6.34
CA PHE A 10 8.18 15.83 -6.44
C PHE A 10 8.23 16.65 -5.14
N THR A 11 7.06 16.97 -4.58
CA THR A 11 6.94 17.75 -3.34
C THR A 11 7.61 17.04 -2.17
N ILE A 12 7.33 15.76 -1.97
CA ILE A 12 7.91 14.95 -0.90
C ILE A 12 9.44 14.83 -1.10
N ASN A 13 9.93 14.60 -2.32
CA ASN A 13 11.37 14.52 -2.61
C ASN A 13 12.12 15.80 -2.25
N VAL A 14 11.57 16.96 -2.65
CA VAL A 14 12.19 18.26 -2.36
C VAL A 14 12.16 18.56 -0.87
N ARG A 15 11.01 18.34 -0.21
CA ARG A 15 10.82 18.70 1.20
C ARG A 15 11.55 17.78 2.17
N SER A 16 11.72 16.50 1.83
CA SER A 16 12.48 15.53 2.66
C SER A 16 14.00 15.66 2.55
N PHE A 17 14.51 16.54 1.67
CA PHE A 17 15.92 16.57 1.28
C PHE A 17 16.46 15.20 0.84
N PHE A 18 15.60 14.38 0.22
CA PHE A 18 15.85 12.95 -0.01
C PHE A 18 17.21 12.68 -0.65
N THR A 19 17.57 13.41 -1.71
CA THR A 19 18.84 13.26 -2.43
C THR A 19 20.06 13.45 -1.52
N ARG A 20 20.00 14.39 -0.57
CA ARG A 20 21.10 14.66 0.36
C ARG A 20 21.19 13.57 1.41
N VAL A 21 20.05 13.12 1.92
CA VAL A 21 19.94 12.03 2.90
C VAL A 21 20.46 10.73 2.29
N SER A 22 19.98 10.34 1.11
CA SER A 22 20.45 9.14 0.40
C SER A 22 21.96 9.18 0.18
N ARG A 23 22.52 10.31 -0.26
CA ARG A 23 23.97 10.47 -0.43
C ARG A 23 24.73 10.22 0.88
N LEU A 24 24.31 10.82 1.98
CA LEU A 24 24.94 10.65 3.29
C LEU A 24 24.85 9.19 3.77
N VAL A 25 23.72 8.54 3.51
CA VAL A 25 23.49 7.14 3.82
C VAL A 25 24.43 6.22 3.03
N PHE A 26 24.61 6.47 1.72
CA PHE A 26 25.54 5.70 0.89
C PHE A 26 27.01 5.89 1.30
N LEU A 27 27.36 7.05 1.85
CA LEU A 27 28.69 7.33 2.40
C LEU A 27 28.90 6.76 3.82
N GLY A 28 27.93 6.01 4.36
CA GLY A 28 27.98 5.48 5.73
C GLY A 28 27.80 6.55 6.82
N LYS A 29 27.49 7.80 6.44
CA LYS A 29 27.29 8.94 7.35
C LYS A 29 25.85 8.99 7.87
N SER A 30 25.37 7.88 8.43
CA SER A 30 23.98 7.73 8.89
C SER A 30 23.58 8.73 9.98
N LYS A 31 24.51 9.12 10.86
CA LYS A 31 24.27 10.13 11.91
C LYS A 31 23.99 11.52 11.31
N GLU A 32 24.74 11.93 10.30
CA GLU A 32 24.51 13.19 9.59
C GLU A 32 23.20 13.12 8.79
N ALA A 33 22.87 11.94 8.22
CA ALA A 33 21.62 11.73 7.49
C ALA A 33 20.37 11.92 8.37
N VAL A 34 20.39 11.42 9.61
CA VAL A 34 19.28 11.58 10.58
C VAL A 34 19.07 13.05 10.96
N VAL A 35 20.12 13.85 11.06
CA VAL A 35 20.02 15.27 11.40
C VAL A 35 19.44 16.10 10.24
N VAL A 36 19.77 15.71 9.01
CA VAL A 36 19.38 16.46 7.81
C VAL A 36 18.01 16.05 7.27
N VAL A 37 17.53 14.84 7.57
CA VAL A 37 16.24 14.34 7.07
C VAL A 37 15.07 14.97 7.82
N ASP A 38 14.14 15.57 7.08
CA ASP A 38 12.84 15.96 7.61
C ASP A 38 11.94 14.72 7.62
N HIS A 39 11.87 14.04 8.76
CA HIS A 39 11.14 12.78 8.93
C HIS A 39 9.64 12.87 8.62
N GLN A 40 9.04 14.07 8.64
CA GLN A 40 7.61 14.23 8.37
C GLN A 40 7.26 13.88 6.93
N TRP A 41 8.13 14.18 5.97
CA TRP A 41 7.86 13.96 4.54
C TRP A 41 8.00 12.49 4.13
N PRO A 42 9.05 11.75 4.52
CA PRO A 42 9.18 10.33 4.22
C PRO A 42 8.10 9.44 4.84
N MET A 43 7.40 9.89 5.89
CA MET A 43 6.25 9.17 6.45
C MET A 43 5.07 9.10 5.48
N PHE A 44 4.95 10.04 4.54
CA PHE A 44 3.89 10.01 3.54
C PHE A 44 4.21 9.11 2.34
N TYR A 45 5.48 8.76 2.10
CA TYR A 45 5.89 7.94 0.94
C TYR A 45 5.17 6.61 0.85
N PRO A 46 5.11 5.77 1.91
CA PRO A 46 4.46 4.47 1.85
C PRO A 46 2.98 4.58 1.47
N CYS A 47 2.27 5.53 2.07
CA CYS A 47 0.85 5.75 1.81
C CYS A 47 0.59 6.18 0.36
N VAL A 48 1.39 7.12 -0.16
CA VAL A 48 1.26 7.65 -1.52
C VAL A 48 1.58 6.58 -2.57
N TYR A 49 2.66 5.82 -2.37
CA TYR A 49 3.05 4.73 -3.26
C TYR A 49 2.04 3.58 -3.25
N MET A 50 1.62 3.11 -2.07
CA MET A 50 0.65 2.00 -1.97
C MET A 50 -0.71 2.39 -2.53
N PHE A 51 -1.14 3.64 -2.33
CA PHE A 51 -2.35 4.15 -2.96
C PHE A 51 -2.25 4.19 -4.48
N ALA A 52 -1.13 4.67 -5.04
CA ALA A 52 -0.93 4.70 -6.49
C ALA A 52 -0.85 3.30 -7.11
N ILE A 53 -0.19 2.36 -6.42
CA ILE A 53 -0.14 0.95 -6.83
C ILE A 53 -1.54 0.34 -6.79
N TYR A 54 -2.32 0.61 -5.75
CA TYR A 54 -3.70 0.14 -5.65
C TYR A 54 -4.61 0.75 -6.73
N ASP A 55 -4.46 2.04 -7.03
CA ASP A 55 -5.19 2.71 -8.12
C ASP A 55 -4.87 2.03 -9.46
N ALA A 56 -3.59 1.78 -9.76
CA ALA A 56 -3.17 1.02 -10.94
C ALA A 56 -3.70 -0.42 -10.94
N TYR A 57 -3.70 -1.10 -9.80
CA TYR A 57 -4.25 -2.46 -9.65
C TYR A 57 -5.75 -2.49 -9.98
N LYS A 58 -6.51 -1.49 -9.52
CA LYS A 58 -7.96 -1.41 -9.75
C LYS A 58 -8.31 -1.20 -11.23
N TYR A 59 -7.51 -0.45 -11.97
CA TYR A 59 -7.73 -0.19 -13.41
C TYR A 59 -7.03 -1.20 -14.33
N ALA A 60 -6.24 -2.12 -13.80
CA ALA A 60 -5.68 -3.21 -14.59
C ALA A 60 -6.80 -4.18 -15.01
N ASP A 61 -6.71 -4.70 -16.23
CA ASP A 61 -7.63 -5.74 -16.71
C ASP A 61 -7.48 -6.99 -15.83
N GLY A 62 -8.50 -7.26 -15.01
CA GLY A 62 -8.50 -8.38 -14.08
C GLY A 62 -9.67 -8.36 -13.10
N GLU A 63 -9.90 -9.51 -12.46
CA GLU A 63 -10.87 -9.58 -11.37
C GLU A 63 -10.34 -8.79 -10.16
N ASN A 64 -11.15 -7.85 -9.69
CA ASN A 64 -10.87 -7.07 -8.50
C ASN A 64 -11.68 -7.66 -7.33
N PRO A 65 -11.11 -8.61 -6.55
CA PRO A 65 -11.83 -9.18 -5.44
C PRO A 65 -12.20 -8.09 -4.43
N ARG A 66 -13.35 -8.27 -3.75
CA ARG A 66 -13.71 -7.43 -2.60
C ARG A 66 -12.57 -7.51 -1.58
N PHE A 67 -12.21 -6.36 -1.00
CA PHE A 67 -11.10 -6.21 -0.05
C PHE A 67 -9.68 -6.24 -0.64
N SER A 68 -9.51 -6.13 -1.96
CA SER A 68 -8.19 -6.01 -2.61
C SER A 68 -7.31 -4.86 -2.09
N PHE A 69 -7.88 -3.81 -1.50
CA PHE A 69 -7.14 -2.68 -0.91
C PHE A 69 -6.43 -3.01 0.42
N VAL A 70 -6.90 -4.02 1.16
CA VAL A 70 -6.44 -4.39 2.51
C VAL A 70 -4.93 -4.70 2.56
N PRO A 71 -4.37 -5.56 1.69
CA PRO A 71 -2.93 -5.82 1.69
C PRO A 71 -2.11 -4.54 1.47
N PHE A 72 -2.54 -3.65 0.57
CA PHE A 72 -1.83 -2.40 0.29
C PHE A 72 -1.86 -1.43 1.48
N ALA A 73 -3.00 -1.31 2.16
CA ALA A 73 -3.14 -0.48 3.37
C ALA A 73 -2.25 -1.00 4.50
N PHE A 74 -2.29 -2.32 4.75
CA PHE A 74 -1.46 -2.96 5.77
C PHE A 74 0.03 -2.75 5.51
N THR A 75 0.46 -2.87 4.25
CA THR A 75 1.84 -2.59 3.84
C THR A 75 2.23 -1.15 4.12
N ALA A 76 1.38 -0.17 3.81
CA ALA A 76 1.65 1.24 4.09
C ALA A 76 1.84 1.52 5.58
N ASP A 77 0.96 0.98 6.43
CA ASP A 77 1.01 1.17 7.88
C ASP A 77 2.28 0.54 8.48
N PHE A 78 2.61 -0.70 8.08
CA PHE A 78 3.80 -1.38 8.59
C PHE A 78 5.10 -0.68 8.21
N VAL A 79 5.23 -0.24 6.96
CA VAL A 79 6.43 0.49 6.51
C VAL A 79 6.55 1.84 7.23
N THR A 80 5.41 2.49 7.52
CA THR A 80 5.37 3.74 8.30
C THR A 80 5.81 3.52 9.74
N ILE A 81 5.36 2.44 10.39
CA ILE A 81 5.82 2.04 11.72
C ILE A 81 7.33 1.77 11.71
N GLY A 82 7.84 1.07 10.69
CA GLY A 82 9.28 0.86 10.49
C GLY A 82 10.07 2.17 10.46
N LEU A 83 9.58 3.18 9.74
CA LEU A 83 10.19 4.51 9.72
C LEU A 83 10.15 5.20 11.10
N ILE A 84 9.01 5.16 11.79
CA ILE A 84 8.81 5.81 13.09
C ILE A 84 9.72 5.19 14.17
N TYR A 85 10.05 3.90 14.06
CA TYR A 85 10.99 3.25 14.99
C TYR A 85 12.46 3.62 14.77
N SER A 86 12.80 4.29 13.66
CA SER A 86 14.18 4.68 13.36
C SER A 86 14.90 5.56 14.40
N PRO A 87 14.27 6.54 15.07
CA PRO A 87 14.96 7.40 16.03
C PRO A 87 15.15 6.73 17.39
N ASN A 88 14.44 5.62 17.68
CA ASN A 88 14.63 4.89 18.92
C ASN A 88 15.92 4.06 18.82
N ILE A 89 16.94 4.52 19.54
CA ILE A 89 18.23 3.87 19.74
C ILE A 89 18.01 2.55 20.49
N ILE A 90 17.53 1.52 19.80
CA ILE A 90 17.30 0.21 20.43
C ILE A 90 18.62 -0.56 20.55
N LEU A 91 19.67 -0.20 19.79
CA LEU A 91 20.93 -0.98 19.72
C LEU A 91 22.24 -0.16 19.71
N GLY A 92 22.23 1.14 19.99
CA GLY A 92 23.45 1.97 19.95
C GLY A 92 24.06 2.18 18.54
N ILE A 93 23.45 1.59 17.51
CA ILE A 93 23.78 1.75 16.09
C ILE A 93 22.69 2.61 15.46
N SER A 94 23.01 3.85 15.10
CA SER A 94 22.10 4.75 14.38
C SER A 94 21.98 4.32 12.92
N PHE A 95 21.12 3.35 12.63
CA PHE A 95 20.70 3.11 11.25
C PHE A 95 19.86 4.29 10.77
N SER A 96 20.12 4.72 9.54
CA SER A 96 19.32 5.78 8.92
C SER A 96 17.88 5.31 8.70
N PRO A 97 16.87 6.20 8.80
CA PRO A 97 15.46 5.84 8.65
C PRO A 97 15.15 5.11 7.35
N ILE A 98 15.89 5.43 6.28
CA ILE A 98 15.73 4.80 4.96
C ILE A 98 16.08 3.30 5.00
N TRP A 99 17.14 2.90 5.70
CA TRP A 99 17.53 1.50 5.79
C TRP A 99 16.52 0.68 6.59
N ILE A 100 15.98 1.26 7.66
CA ILE A 100 14.98 0.61 8.50
C ILE A 100 13.68 0.44 7.71
N GLN A 101 13.27 1.45 6.94
CA GLN A 101 12.15 1.34 6.00
C GLN A 101 12.36 0.21 4.97
N MET A 102 13.53 0.14 4.34
CA MET A 102 13.84 -0.90 3.36
C MET A 102 13.83 -2.30 3.99
N LEU A 103 14.39 -2.46 5.19
CA LEU A 103 14.37 -3.72 5.92
C LEU A 103 12.97 -4.14 6.35
N SER A 104 12.11 -3.18 6.73
CA SER A 104 10.71 -3.46 7.10
C SER A 104 9.89 -3.96 5.92
N LEU A 105 10.30 -3.70 4.68
CA LEU A 105 9.57 -4.15 3.49
C LEU A 105 9.63 -5.68 3.34
N ILE A 106 10.77 -6.30 3.64
CA ILE A 106 11.01 -7.74 3.45
C ILE A 106 10.00 -8.60 4.23
N PRO A 107 9.82 -8.45 5.56
CA PRO A 107 8.84 -9.23 6.30
C PRO A 107 7.39 -8.89 5.91
N VAL A 108 7.15 -7.65 5.51
CA VAL A 108 5.81 -7.18 5.11
C VAL A 108 5.34 -7.85 3.82
N LEU A 109 6.20 -8.01 2.82
CA LEU A 109 5.87 -8.73 1.59
C LEU A 109 5.45 -10.18 1.86
N GLY A 110 6.05 -10.83 2.85
CA GLY A 110 5.65 -12.17 3.28
C GLY A 110 4.21 -12.19 3.83
N ILE A 111 3.87 -11.24 4.69
CA ILE A 111 2.52 -11.11 5.26
C ILE A 111 1.51 -10.71 4.18
N GLU A 112 1.88 -9.82 3.27
CA GLU A 112 1.06 -9.39 2.14
C GLU A 112 0.62 -10.58 1.28
N PHE A 113 1.55 -11.49 0.96
CA PHE A 113 1.25 -12.68 0.18
C PHE A 113 0.24 -13.60 0.90
N ILE A 114 0.36 -13.75 2.21
CA ILE A 114 -0.58 -14.52 3.04
C ILE A 114 -1.96 -13.87 3.03
N ILE A 115 -2.05 -12.55 3.25
CA ILE A 115 -3.30 -11.79 3.24
C ILE A 115 -3.98 -11.93 1.87
N ARG A 116 -3.23 -11.75 0.78
CA ARG A 116 -3.76 -11.89 -0.58
C ARG A 116 -4.29 -13.30 -0.84
N HIS A 117 -3.55 -14.32 -0.38
CA HIS A 117 -3.98 -15.71 -0.50
C HIS A 117 -5.29 -15.98 0.24
N ILE A 118 -5.47 -15.42 1.44
CA ILE A 118 -6.70 -15.52 2.22
C ILE A 118 -7.88 -14.81 1.52
N ILE A 119 -7.67 -13.59 1.02
CA ILE A 119 -8.72 -12.80 0.36
C ILE A 119 -9.25 -13.50 -0.88
N ILE A 120 -8.35 -14.03 -1.72
CA ILE A 120 -8.75 -14.79 -2.92
C ILE A 120 -9.55 -16.02 -2.49
N LYS A 121 -9.08 -16.78 -1.50
CA LYS A 121 -9.77 -17.98 -1.01
C LYS A 121 -11.18 -17.69 -0.45
N ILE A 122 -11.38 -16.55 0.21
CA ILE A 122 -12.69 -16.14 0.72
C ILE A 122 -13.60 -15.65 -0.41
N THR A 123 -13.05 -14.87 -1.36
CA THR A 123 -13.83 -14.30 -2.47
C THR A 123 -14.23 -15.36 -3.50
N SER A 124 -13.41 -16.39 -3.70
CA SER A 124 -13.71 -17.51 -4.60
C SER A 124 -14.71 -18.53 -4.03
N ARG A 125 -15.22 -18.34 -2.80
CA ARG A 125 -16.40 -19.08 -2.32
C ARG A 125 -17.64 -18.28 -2.74
N PRO A 126 -18.32 -18.66 -3.84
CA PRO A 126 -19.55 -17.99 -4.20
C PRO A 126 -20.56 -18.23 -3.07
N ASN A 127 -21.30 -17.18 -2.71
CA ASN A 127 -22.51 -17.30 -1.92
C ASN A 127 -23.44 -18.30 -2.60
N SER A 128 -23.43 -19.57 -2.22
CA SER A 128 -24.40 -20.57 -2.67
C SER A 128 -25.76 -20.44 -1.97
N VAL A 129 -26.06 -19.27 -1.36
CA VAL A 129 -27.27 -19.07 -0.57
C VAL A 129 -28.04 -17.78 -0.91
N GLU A 130 -27.48 -16.81 -1.65
CA GLU A 130 -28.16 -15.51 -1.90
C GLU A 130 -28.81 -15.36 -3.30
N ASP A 131 -28.63 -16.31 -4.22
CA ASP A 131 -29.31 -16.33 -5.53
C ASP A 131 -30.67 -17.09 -5.51
N LYS A 132 -31.31 -17.18 -4.34
CA LYS A 132 -32.66 -17.73 -4.20
C LYS A 132 -33.58 -16.83 -3.37
N GLU A 133 -33.64 -15.54 -3.68
CA GLU A 133 -34.86 -14.71 -3.48
C GLU A 133 -34.61 -13.28 -3.99
N SER A 134 -34.81 -13.05 -5.29
CA SER A 134 -35.10 -11.71 -5.80
C SER A 134 -36.23 -11.79 -6.82
N PRO A 135 -37.39 -11.14 -6.57
CA PRO A 135 -38.62 -11.31 -7.34
C PRO A 135 -38.64 -10.46 -8.63
N SER A 136 -37.51 -10.36 -9.35
CA SER A 136 -37.43 -9.64 -10.62
C SER A 136 -37.51 -10.57 -11.85
N SER A 137 -37.38 -11.89 -11.66
CA SER A 137 -37.43 -12.89 -12.74
C SER A 137 -38.85 -13.34 -13.16
N MET A 138 -39.91 -12.79 -12.55
CA MET A 138 -41.29 -13.20 -12.86
C MET A 138 -42.04 -12.25 -13.81
N LYS A 139 -41.46 -11.09 -14.18
CA LYS A 139 -42.14 -10.09 -15.02
C LYS A 139 -41.84 -10.22 -16.52
N GLY A 140 -40.71 -10.85 -16.88
CA GLY A 140 -40.32 -11.04 -18.29
C GLY A 140 -40.96 -12.25 -18.97
N ARG A 141 -41.35 -13.28 -18.22
CA ARG A 141 -41.92 -14.53 -18.78
C ARG A 141 -43.40 -14.41 -19.15
N THR A 142 -44.16 -13.53 -18.49
CA THR A 142 -45.58 -13.30 -18.82
C THR A 142 -45.76 -12.54 -20.15
N LEU A 143 -44.78 -11.72 -20.56
CA LEU A 143 -44.84 -10.98 -21.83
C LEU A 143 -44.57 -11.85 -23.07
N LEU A 144 -43.84 -12.96 -22.93
CA LEU A 144 -43.54 -13.87 -24.04
C LEU A 144 -44.63 -14.93 -24.31
N LEU A 145 -45.66 -15.01 -23.46
CA LEU A 145 -46.80 -15.92 -23.66
C LEU A 145 -48.07 -15.20 -24.16
N LEU A 146 -48.00 -13.89 -24.40
CA LEU A 146 -49.11 -13.06 -24.90
C LEU A 146 -48.85 -12.46 -26.30
N PHE A 147 -47.82 -12.93 -27.01
CA PHE A 147 -47.58 -12.69 -28.44
C PHE A 147 -47.24 -14.02 -29.11
#